data_AF-A0A0J8GUV2-F1
#
_entry.id   AF-A0A0J8GUV2-F1
#
_cell.length_a   1.000
_cell.length_b   1.000
_cell.length_c   1.000
_cell.angle_alpha   90.00
_cell.angle_beta   90.00
_cell.angle_gamma   90.00
#
_symmetry.space_group_name_H-M   'P 1'
#
loop_
_entity.id
_entity.type
_entity.pdbx_description
1 polymer ?
#
loop_
_entity_poly.entity_id
_entity_poly.type
_entity_poly.pdbx_seq_one_letter_code
_entity_poly.pdbx_strand_id
1 'polypeptide(L)'
;MNSSLNKPVLPKNPTLKDINKYKKQMNWGELPSFYHMMSSSVSELESLQTMGFDNALNRICKKTNWNLDLLGGYIDDHNIIHVEKKPRLALYQVITDRGFEIHCFPYAKTKEIDQYVKGHRLMEFETWDPGTMKMLCRVNQMHKFIDFYFERGDAADRALILYAIKSVEKLIDYMREHVEVVKVDGVSIKQYFESQEKKLDDCELDSLLLGGLKGNDLSNGGS
;
A
#
# COMPACT_ATOMS: atom_id res chain seq x y z
N MET A 1 -15.44 22.55 39.80
CA MET A 1 -15.06 21.26 39.18
C MET A 1 -14.80 21.52 37.71
N ASN A 2 -13.53 21.71 37.32
CA ASN A 2 -13.16 21.92 35.92
C ASN A 2 -13.03 20.56 35.24
N SER A 3 -14.09 20.10 34.56
CA SER A 3 -13.92 19.05 33.54
C SER A 3 -13.43 19.72 32.25
N SER A 4 -12.13 19.97 32.17
CA SER A 4 -11.46 20.00 30.88
C SER A 4 -11.63 18.61 30.27
N LEU A 5 -12.72 18.43 29.51
CA LEU A 5 -12.94 17.27 28.66
C LEU A 5 -11.66 17.06 27.85
N ASN A 6 -10.95 15.97 28.17
CA ASN A 6 -9.72 15.57 27.49
C ASN A 6 -10.02 15.53 25.98
N LYS A 7 -9.62 16.57 25.25
CA LYS A 7 -9.72 16.54 23.79
C LYS A 7 -8.92 15.33 23.33
N PRO A 8 -9.46 14.46 22.47
CA PRO A 8 -8.70 13.36 21.88
C PRO A 8 -7.44 13.94 21.24
N VAL A 9 -6.27 13.34 21.49
CA VAL A 9 -5.00 13.73 20.86
C VAL A 9 -4.36 12.49 20.26
N LEU A 10 -3.99 12.58 18.98
CA LEU A 10 -3.18 11.55 18.34
C LEU A 10 -1.72 11.66 18.83
N PRO A 11 -1.09 10.55 19.26
CA PRO A 11 0.33 10.56 19.58
C PRO A 11 1.18 10.82 18.31
N LYS A 12 2.43 11.28 18.49
CA LYS A 12 3.32 11.66 17.36
C LYS A 12 3.59 10.51 16.37
N ASN A 13 3.69 9.28 16.86
CA ASN A 13 3.89 8.06 16.06
C ASN A 13 2.77 7.07 16.42
N PRO A 14 1.55 7.26 15.88
CA PRO A 14 0.41 6.47 16.31
C PRO A 14 0.46 5.05 15.76
N THR A 15 0.07 4.08 16.57
CA THR A 15 -0.24 2.72 16.10
C THR A 15 -1.63 2.70 15.46
N LEU A 16 -1.96 1.67 14.67
CA LEU A 16 -3.31 1.51 14.12
C LEU A 16 -4.38 1.52 15.22
N LYS A 17 -4.08 0.92 16.38
CA LYS A 17 -4.94 0.92 17.57
C LYS A 17 -5.18 2.34 18.11
N ASP A 18 -4.15 3.18 18.15
CA ASP A 18 -4.27 4.58 18.59
C ASP A 18 -5.14 5.40 17.64
N ILE A 19 -4.94 5.23 16.33
CA ILE A 19 -5.73 5.93 15.29
C ILE A 19 -7.21 5.53 15.40
N ASN A 20 -7.49 4.23 15.50
CA ASN A 20 -8.85 3.71 15.65
C ASN A 20 -9.52 4.19 16.94
N LYS A 21 -8.78 4.23 18.05
CA LYS A 21 -9.29 4.76 19.33
C LYS A 21 -9.63 6.24 19.20
N TYR A 22 -8.77 7.02 18.55
CA TYR A 22 -9.01 8.44 18.31
C TYR A 22 -10.25 8.69 17.44
N LYS A 23 -10.42 7.96 16.32
CA LYS A 23 -11.62 8.05 15.48
C LYS A 23 -12.90 7.72 16.25
N LYS A 24 -12.88 6.65 17.06
CA LYS A 24 -14.04 6.30 17.91
C LYS A 24 -14.41 7.40 18.89
N GLN A 25 -13.42 8.07 19.50
CA GLN A 25 -13.69 9.17 20.43
C GLN A 25 -14.37 10.36 19.76
N MET A 26 -14.05 10.63 18.49
CA MET A 26 -14.71 11.68 17.70
C MET A 26 -16.14 11.29 17.29
N ASN A 27 -16.40 9.99 17.15
CA ASN A 27 -17.63 9.45 16.59
C ASN A 27 -18.47 8.70 17.64
N TRP A 28 -18.49 9.19 18.89
CA TRP A 28 -19.33 8.68 19.98
C TRP A 28 -19.19 7.16 20.25
N GLY A 29 -18.01 6.61 19.99
CA GLY A 29 -17.67 5.21 20.20
C GLY A 29 -17.76 4.33 18.95
N GLU A 30 -18.35 4.83 17.85
CA GLU A 30 -18.55 4.07 16.62
C GLU A 30 -17.53 4.42 15.53
N LEU A 31 -17.27 3.48 14.62
CA LEU A 31 -16.46 3.73 13.43
C LEU A 31 -17.37 3.80 12.21
N PRO A 32 -17.30 4.88 11.40
CA PRO A 32 -17.99 4.94 10.12
C PRO A 32 -17.63 3.74 9.25
N SER A 33 -18.59 3.20 8.49
CA SER A 33 -18.40 1.97 7.71
C SER A 33 -17.23 2.07 6.73
N PHE A 34 -17.06 3.20 6.05
CA PHE A 34 -15.96 3.38 5.10
C PHE A 34 -14.60 3.38 5.80
N TYR A 35 -14.47 4.13 6.91
CA TYR A 35 -13.27 4.11 7.75
C TYR A 35 -12.97 2.71 8.29
N HIS A 36 -13.99 2.00 8.79
CA HIS A 36 -13.83 0.66 9.33
C HIS A 36 -13.28 -0.31 8.28
N MET A 37 -13.83 -0.29 7.06
CA MET A 37 -13.34 -1.09 5.94
C MET A 37 -11.86 -0.80 5.64
N MET A 38 -11.49 0.48 5.59
CA MET A 38 -10.10 0.89 5.37
C MET A 38 -9.18 0.41 6.49
N SER A 39 -9.59 0.61 7.74
CA SER A 39 -8.84 0.19 8.92
C SER A 39 -8.62 -1.32 8.94
N SER A 40 -9.64 -2.12 8.57
CA SER A 40 -9.52 -3.56 8.42
C SER A 40 -8.50 -3.95 7.34
N SER A 41 -8.55 -3.36 6.14
CA SER A 41 -7.57 -3.66 5.08
C SER A 41 -6.13 -3.26 5.45
N VAL A 42 -5.95 -2.16 6.18
CA VAL A 42 -4.62 -1.76 6.69
C VAL A 42 -4.13 -2.69 7.80
N SER A 43 -5.03 -3.19 8.65
CA SER A 43 -4.72 -4.20 9.66
C SER A 43 -4.28 -5.53 9.04
N GLU A 44 -4.94 -5.95 7.96
CA GLU A 44 -4.56 -7.15 7.20
C GLU A 44 -3.15 -7.00 6.62
N LEU A 45 -2.84 -5.84 6.03
CA LEU A 45 -1.51 -5.51 5.52
C LEU A 45 -0.43 -5.57 6.61
N GLU A 46 -0.67 -5.00 7.80
CA GLU A 46 0.26 -5.11 8.95
C GLU A 46 0.46 -6.57 9.38
N SER A 47 -0.60 -7.37 9.29
CA SER A 47 -0.61 -8.75 9.75
C SER A 47 0.04 -9.74 8.78
N LEU A 48 0.24 -9.36 7.50
CA LEU A 48 0.84 -10.22 6.48
C LEU A 48 2.23 -10.77 6.87
N GLN A 49 2.97 -10.03 7.70
CA GLN A 49 4.31 -10.41 8.17
C GLN A 49 4.28 -11.26 9.45
N THR A 50 3.21 -11.20 10.24
CA THR A 50 3.17 -11.73 11.61
C THR A 50 2.26 -12.94 11.76
N MET A 51 1.22 -13.06 10.92
CA MET A 51 0.33 -14.21 10.96
C MET A 51 0.84 -15.29 10.00
N GLY A 52 1.13 -16.47 10.53
CA GLY A 52 1.61 -17.65 9.79
C GLY A 52 0.60 -18.28 8.82
N PHE A 53 -0.34 -17.50 8.29
CA PHE A 53 -1.25 -17.95 7.24
C PHE A 53 -0.50 -18.01 5.90
N ASP A 54 -0.84 -19.02 5.11
CA ASP A 54 -0.27 -19.19 3.78
C ASP A 54 -0.67 -18.01 2.87
N ASN A 55 0.32 -17.25 2.42
CA ASN A 55 0.15 -16.04 1.62
C ASN A 55 1.26 -15.96 0.56
N ALA A 56 1.15 -15.01 -0.38
CA ALA A 56 2.11 -14.84 -1.46
C ALA A 56 3.55 -14.64 -0.94
N LEU A 57 3.73 -13.85 0.14
CA LEU A 57 5.04 -13.61 0.76
C LEU A 57 5.68 -14.91 1.23
N ASN A 58 4.96 -15.69 2.03
CA ASN A 58 5.43 -16.95 2.58
C ASN A 58 5.81 -17.94 1.47
N ARG A 59 5.03 -17.98 0.38
CA ARG A 59 5.30 -18.84 -0.79
C ARG A 59 6.53 -18.41 -1.56
N ILE A 60 6.72 -17.10 -1.76
CA ILE A 60 7.88 -16.54 -2.47
C ILE A 60 9.15 -16.70 -1.64
N CYS A 61 9.09 -16.40 -0.34
CA CYS A 61 10.23 -16.47 0.57
C CYS A 61 10.60 -17.92 0.98
N LYS A 62 9.76 -18.90 0.63
CA LYS A 62 10.04 -20.31 0.93
C LYS A 62 11.20 -20.83 0.07
N LYS A 63 12.38 -20.92 0.70
CA LYS A 63 13.60 -21.42 0.05
C LYS A 63 13.46 -22.80 -0.61
N THR A 64 12.57 -23.66 -0.10
CA THR A 64 12.33 -24.99 -0.73
C THR A 64 11.64 -24.90 -2.10
N ASN A 65 11.12 -23.74 -2.48
CA ASN A 65 10.56 -23.47 -3.80
C ASN A 65 11.56 -22.72 -4.70
N TRP A 66 12.80 -22.51 -4.25
CA TRP A 66 13.83 -21.84 -5.04
C TRP A 66 14.61 -22.86 -5.86
N ASN A 67 14.93 -22.51 -7.10
CA ASN A 67 15.72 -23.35 -7.98
C ASN A 67 17.20 -23.26 -7.59
N LEU A 68 17.67 -24.23 -6.82
CA LEU A 68 19.03 -24.23 -6.26
C LEU A 68 20.09 -24.28 -7.35
N ASP A 69 19.89 -25.06 -8.41
CA ASP A 69 20.85 -25.20 -9.51
C ASP A 69 21.13 -23.85 -10.19
N LEU A 70 20.07 -23.05 -10.39
CA LEU A 70 20.19 -21.74 -11.03
C LEU A 70 20.76 -20.68 -10.07
N LEU A 71 20.48 -20.80 -8.77
CA LEU A 71 20.82 -19.82 -7.75
C LEU A 71 22.15 -20.11 -7.03
N GLY A 72 22.91 -21.13 -7.48
CA GLY A 72 24.15 -21.55 -6.84
C GLY A 72 23.90 -22.07 -5.42
N GLY A 73 22.78 -22.77 -5.23
CA GLY A 73 22.32 -23.25 -3.95
C GLY A 73 22.71 -24.67 -3.64
N TYR A 74 22.78 -24.98 -2.35
CA TYR A 74 22.99 -26.33 -1.84
C TYR A 74 22.28 -26.50 -0.48
N ILE A 75 22.13 -27.74 -0.07
CA ILE A 75 21.59 -28.12 1.24
C ILE A 75 22.76 -28.64 2.07
N ASP A 76 22.95 -28.10 3.27
CA ASP A 76 23.99 -28.57 4.19
C ASP A 76 23.55 -29.80 5.00
N ASP A 77 24.45 -30.32 5.83
CA ASP A 77 24.22 -31.50 6.68
C ASP A 77 23.10 -31.29 7.73
N HIS A 78 22.66 -30.05 7.95
CA HIS A 78 21.57 -29.69 8.86
C HIS A 78 20.25 -29.41 8.13
N ASN A 79 20.15 -29.75 6.84
CA ASN A 79 19.01 -29.46 5.96
C ASN A 79 18.71 -27.96 5.79
N ILE A 80 19.70 -27.09 5.95
CA ILE A 80 19.57 -25.65 5.73
C ILE A 80 19.90 -25.35 4.27
N ILE A 81 19.01 -24.58 3.63
CA ILE A 81 19.20 -24.13 2.23
C ILE A 81 20.04 -22.86 2.21
N HIS A 82 21.19 -22.98 1.55
CA HIS A 82 22.10 -21.89 1.22
C HIS A 82 21.99 -21.58 -0.27
N VAL A 83 22.08 -20.31 -0.64
CA VAL A 83 22.12 -19.85 -2.04
C VAL A 83 23.16 -18.74 -2.19
N GLU A 84 23.86 -18.72 -3.31
CA GLU A 84 24.76 -17.62 -3.66
C GLU A 84 23.96 -16.37 -4.06
N LYS A 85 22.85 -16.57 -4.80
CA LYS A 85 21.99 -15.51 -5.31
C LYS A 85 20.55 -15.73 -4.87
N LYS A 86 19.87 -14.66 -4.49
CA LYS A 86 18.43 -14.69 -4.21
C LYS A 86 17.65 -14.66 -5.53
N PRO A 87 16.45 -15.28 -5.60
CA PRO A 87 15.61 -15.16 -6.78
C PRO A 87 15.18 -13.70 -6.98
N ARG A 88 15.00 -13.32 -8.24
CA ARG A 88 14.69 -11.97 -8.67
C ARG A 88 13.20 -11.74 -8.82
N LEU A 89 12.77 -10.56 -8.41
CA LEU A 89 11.37 -10.14 -8.46
C LEU A 89 11.28 -8.68 -8.91
N ALA A 90 10.35 -8.39 -9.83
CA ALA A 90 9.89 -7.03 -10.11
C ALA A 90 8.64 -6.76 -9.26
N LEU A 91 8.55 -5.57 -8.66
CA LEU A 91 7.38 -5.10 -7.93
C LEU A 91 6.70 -3.97 -8.69
N TYR A 92 5.36 -4.01 -8.74
CA TYR A 92 4.54 -2.98 -9.36
C TYR A 92 3.46 -2.52 -8.40
N GLN A 93 3.40 -1.22 -8.17
CA GLN A 93 2.38 -0.54 -7.39
C GLN A 93 1.26 -0.10 -8.33
N VAL A 94 0.09 -0.71 -8.17
CA VAL A 94 -1.03 -0.56 -9.10
C VAL A 94 -2.24 0.00 -8.35
N ILE A 95 -2.80 1.09 -8.86
CA ILE A 95 -4.10 1.60 -8.43
C ILE A 95 -5.15 1.04 -9.38
N THR A 96 -6.12 0.32 -8.83
CA THR A 96 -7.24 -0.28 -9.55
C THR A 96 -8.56 0.21 -8.96
N ASP A 97 -9.68 -0.07 -9.63
CA ASP A 97 -11.02 0.20 -9.11
C ASP A 97 -11.29 -0.48 -7.75
N ARG A 98 -10.58 -1.57 -7.46
CA ARG A 98 -10.70 -2.31 -6.19
C ARG A 98 -9.89 -1.68 -5.07
N GLY A 99 -8.86 -0.91 -5.37
CA GLY A 99 -7.97 -0.32 -4.38
C GLY A 99 -6.51 -0.23 -4.86
N PHE A 100 -5.61 -0.06 -3.90
CA PHE A 100 -4.17 -0.12 -4.15
C PHE A 100 -3.68 -1.56 -4.02
N GLU A 101 -2.82 -2.01 -4.93
CA GLU A 101 -2.29 -3.37 -4.97
C GLU A 101 -0.77 -3.35 -5.22
N ILE A 102 -0.08 -4.34 -4.67
CA ILE A 102 1.32 -4.64 -5.05
C ILE A 102 1.34 -5.97 -5.80
N HIS A 103 1.67 -5.90 -7.07
CA HIS A 103 1.90 -7.08 -7.90
C HIS A 103 3.39 -7.36 -7.99
N CYS A 104 3.72 -8.63 -8.18
CA CYS A 104 5.08 -9.06 -8.37
C CYS A 104 5.21 -10.11 -9.47
N PHE A 105 6.36 -10.06 -10.15
CA PHE A 105 6.67 -10.93 -11.27
C PHE A 105 8.10 -11.44 -11.15
N PRO A 106 8.34 -12.76 -11.21
CA PRO A 106 9.67 -13.30 -11.15
C PRO A 106 10.34 -13.23 -12.52
N TYR A 107 11.67 -13.36 -12.52
CA TYR A 107 12.45 -13.36 -13.75
C TYR A 107 12.77 -14.77 -14.24
N ALA A 108 12.66 -14.97 -15.55
CA ALA A 108 13.37 -16.02 -16.26
C ALA A 108 14.36 -15.37 -17.23
N LYS A 109 15.67 -15.52 -16.94
CA LYS A 109 16.75 -14.74 -17.59
C LYS A 109 16.52 -13.23 -17.49
N THR A 110 16.04 -12.60 -18.54
CA THR A 110 15.81 -11.14 -18.65
C THR A 110 14.34 -10.77 -18.77
N LYS A 111 13.44 -11.75 -18.71
CA LYS A 111 11.99 -11.55 -18.90
C LYS A 111 11.23 -11.74 -17.59
N GLU A 112 10.27 -10.86 -17.36
CA GLU A 112 9.26 -11.01 -16.32
C GLU A 112 8.22 -12.03 -16.76
N ILE A 113 7.76 -12.87 -15.83
CA ILE A 113 6.87 -14.00 -16.12
C ILE A 113 5.52 -13.82 -15.43
N ASP A 114 4.44 -13.81 -16.20
CA ASP A 114 3.05 -13.71 -15.75
C ASP A 114 2.21 -14.91 -16.21
N GLN A 115 2.75 -16.12 -16.02
CA GLN A 115 2.05 -17.36 -16.33
C GLN A 115 2.48 -18.45 -15.35
N TYR A 116 1.66 -19.50 -15.23
CA TYR A 116 2.05 -20.68 -14.45
C TYR A 116 3.32 -21.32 -15.05
N VAL A 117 4.30 -21.61 -14.19
CA VAL A 117 5.54 -22.29 -14.56
C VAL A 117 5.91 -23.31 -13.47
N LYS A 118 6.34 -24.50 -13.88
CA LYS A 118 6.84 -25.54 -12.97
C LYS A 118 8.02 -26.30 -13.59
N GLY A 119 9.08 -26.52 -12.81
CA GLY A 119 10.24 -27.33 -13.20
C GLY A 119 11.00 -26.81 -14.41
N HIS A 120 10.94 -25.51 -14.69
CA HIS A 120 11.57 -24.93 -15.87
C HIS A 120 12.99 -24.48 -15.54
N ARG A 121 14.00 -25.02 -16.24
CA ARG A 121 15.44 -24.78 -15.97
C ARG A 121 15.92 -23.32 -15.99
N LEU A 122 15.15 -22.41 -16.57
CA LEU A 122 15.47 -20.97 -16.62
C LEU A 122 14.73 -20.14 -15.58
N MET A 123 13.92 -20.79 -14.74
CA MET A 123 13.10 -20.17 -13.72
C MET A 123 13.80 -20.28 -12.37
N GLU A 124 13.89 -19.16 -11.65
CA GLU A 124 14.51 -19.08 -10.32
C GLU A 124 13.64 -19.67 -9.20
N PHE A 125 12.39 -19.98 -9.52
CA PHE A 125 11.46 -20.70 -8.67
C PHE A 125 11.13 -22.06 -9.28
N GLU A 126 11.05 -23.09 -8.45
CA GLU A 126 10.62 -24.44 -8.83
C GLU A 126 9.18 -24.45 -9.34
N THR A 127 8.30 -23.70 -8.68
CA THR A 127 6.93 -23.43 -9.13
C THR A 127 6.60 -21.95 -8.96
N TRP A 128 6.05 -21.35 -10.00
CA TRP A 128 5.45 -20.03 -9.98
C TRP A 128 3.98 -20.14 -10.40
N ASP A 129 3.09 -19.68 -9.53
CA ASP A 129 1.65 -19.62 -9.79
C ASP A 129 1.16 -18.19 -9.58
N PRO A 130 0.87 -17.44 -10.67
CA PRO A 130 0.33 -16.08 -10.56
C PRO A 130 -0.97 -16.01 -9.74
N GLY A 131 -1.77 -17.07 -9.69
CA GLY A 131 -3.03 -17.08 -8.94
C GLY A 131 -2.83 -16.95 -7.44
N THR A 132 -1.68 -17.38 -6.91
CA THR A 132 -1.39 -17.39 -5.46
C THR A 132 -0.16 -16.57 -5.06
N MET A 133 0.71 -16.22 -6.01
CA MET A 133 1.98 -15.55 -5.72
C MET A 133 2.08 -14.13 -6.29
N LYS A 134 1.29 -13.77 -7.32
CA LYS A 134 1.42 -12.48 -8.00
C LYS A 134 1.08 -11.29 -7.10
N MET A 135 -0.03 -11.35 -6.37
CA MET A 135 -0.52 -10.22 -5.58
C MET A 135 -0.02 -10.36 -4.14
N LEU A 136 0.89 -9.47 -3.74
CA LEU A 136 1.48 -9.47 -2.39
C LEU A 136 0.52 -8.90 -1.36
N CYS A 137 -0.18 -7.82 -1.71
CA CYS A 137 -1.17 -7.19 -0.86
C CYS A 137 -2.18 -6.37 -1.66
N ARG A 138 -3.31 -6.08 -1.01
CA ARG A 138 -4.31 -5.12 -1.45
C ARG A 138 -4.76 -4.26 -0.27
N VAL A 139 -4.86 -2.96 -0.49
CA VAL A 139 -5.58 -2.03 0.40
C VAL A 139 -6.85 -1.59 -0.32
N ASN A 140 -8.00 -2.14 0.10
CA ASN A 140 -9.28 -1.95 -0.58
C ASN A 140 -9.67 -0.47 -0.65
N GLN A 141 -10.18 -0.02 -1.79
CA GLN A 141 -10.72 1.33 -2.03
C GLN A 141 -9.80 2.50 -1.61
N MET A 142 -8.47 2.28 -1.54
CA MET A 142 -7.52 3.27 -1.04
C MET A 142 -7.60 4.62 -1.77
N HIS A 143 -7.71 4.60 -3.10
CA HIS A 143 -7.84 5.81 -3.91
C HIS A 143 -9.08 6.63 -3.51
N LYS A 144 -10.25 5.99 -3.41
CA LYS A 144 -11.49 6.66 -2.99
C LYS A 144 -11.43 7.19 -1.57
N PHE A 145 -10.70 6.50 -0.69
CA PHE A 145 -10.55 6.96 0.69
C PHE A 145 -9.67 8.19 0.80
N ILE A 146 -8.62 8.26 -0.02
CA ILE A 146 -7.81 9.47 -0.17
C ILE A 146 -8.65 10.60 -0.74
N ASP A 147 -9.42 10.35 -1.80
CA ASP A 147 -10.28 11.37 -2.41
C ASP A 147 -11.31 11.90 -1.39
N PHE A 148 -11.97 10.99 -0.65
CA PHE A 148 -12.87 11.33 0.44
C PHE A 148 -12.20 12.17 1.53
N TYR A 149 -10.94 11.84 1.87
CA TYR A 149 -10.19 12.59 2.87
C TYR A 149 -9.99 14.05 2.43
N PHE A 150 -9.65 14.30 1.16
CA PHE A 150 -9.48 15.66 0.66
C PHE A 150 -10.80 16.44 0.57
N GLU A 151 -11.94 15.77 0.36
CA GLU A 151 -13.24 16.44 0.37
C GLU A 151 -13.71 16.84 1.77
N ARG A 152 -13.58 15.94 2.76
CA ARG A 152 -14.23 16.08 4.07
C ARG A 152 -13.62 15.25 5.19
N GLY A 153 -12.39 14.78 5.02
CA GLY A 153 -11.72 13.92 5.99
C GLY A 153 -11.31 14.65 7.27
N ASP A 154 -10.93 13.87 8.27
CA ASP A 154 -10.38 14.37 9.53
C ASP A 154 -8.95 13.88 9.79
N ALA A 155 -8.40 14.29 10.94
CA ALA A 155 -7.04 13.94 11.34
C ALA A 155 -6.82 12.42 11.50
N ALA A 156 -7.87 11.66 11.85
CA ALA A 156 -7.78 10.21 11.96
C ALA A 156 -7.69 9.55 10.57
N ASP A 157 -8.46 10.04 9.61
CA ASP A 157 -8.43 9.59 8.22
C ASP A 157 -7.04 9.82 7.61
N ARG A 158 -6.48 11.02 7.81
CA ARG A 158 -5.10 11.34 7.41
C ARG A 158 -4.09 10.40 8.04
N ALA A 159 -4.18 10.20 9.35
CA ALA A 159 -3.27 9.33 10.08
C ALA A 159 -3.35 7.88 9.58
N LEU A 160 -4.54 7.39 9.25
CA LEU A 160 -4.75 6.06 8.68
C LEU A 160 -4.09 5.94 7.29
N ILE A 161 -4.21 6.97 6.43
CA ILE A 161 -3.55 7.01 5.13
C ILE A 161 -2.02 6.96 5.27
N LEU A 162 -1.47 7.80 6.14
CA LEU A 162 -0.01 7.82 6.39
C LEU A 162 0.48 6.50 6.97
N TYR A 163 -0.31 5.88 7.84
CA TYR A 163 -0.01 4.57 8.39
C TYR A 163 0.00 3.50 7.29
N ALA A 164 -0.97 3.52 6.36
CA ALA A 164 -1.00 2.61 5.22
C ALA A 164 0.23 2.75 4.31
N ILE A 165 0.66 3.99 4.02
CA ILE A 165 1.90 4.28 3.27
C ILE A 165 3.10 3.58 3.93
N LYS A 166 3.27 3.81 5.24
CA LYS A 166 4.36 3.22 6.02
C LYS A 166 4.32 1.69 6.02
N SER A 167 3.13 1.10 6.12
CA SER A 167 2.96 -0.35 6.10
C SER A 167 3.32 -0.96 4.74
N VAL A 168 2.98 -0.28 3.64
CA VAL A 168 3.41 -0.68 2.29
C VAL A 168 4.94 -0.60 2.13
N GLU A 169 5.57 0.47 2.63
CA GLU A 169 7.03 0.61 2.58
C GLU A 169 7.72 -0.53 3.34
N LYS A 170 7.26 -0.84 4.55
CA LYS A 170 7.76 -1.99 5.34
C LYS A 170 7.64 -3.32 4.60
N LEU A 171 6.56 -3.51 3.84
CA LEU A 171 6.35 -4.72 3.05
C LEU A 171 7.37 -4.81 1.90
N ILE A 172 7.63 -3.71 1.21
CA ILE A 172 8.64 -3.65 0.14
C ILE A 172 10.04 -3.89 0.71
N ASP A 173 10.36 -3.30 1.86
CA ASP A 173 11.66 -3.50 2.53
C ASP A 173 11.84 -4.95 2.98
N TYR A 174 10.80 -5.56 3.55
CA TYR A 174 10.81 -7.00 3.85
C TYR A 174 11.13 -7.85 2.61
N MET A 175 10.55 -7.53 1.45
CA MET A 175 10.86 -8.22 0.20
C MET A 175 12.30 -8.01 -0.23
N ARG A 176 12.85 -6.79 -0.12
CA ARG A 176 14.27 -6.51 -0.41
C ARG A 176 15.22 -7.31 0.48
N GLU A 177 14.82 -7.61 1.71
CA GLU A 177 15.61 -8.43 2.62
C GLU A 177 15.59 -9.91 2.24
N HIS A 178 14.51 -10.42 1.64
CA HIS A 178 14.30 -11.86 1.42
C HIS A 178 14.57 -12.32 -0.01
N VAL A 179 14.36 -11.45 -1.00
CA VAL A 179 14.58 -11.71 -2.43
C VAL A 179 15.33 -10.56 -3.10
N GLU A 180 15.82 -10.77 -4.31
CA GLU A 180 16.46 -9.72 -5.11
C GLU A 180 15.38 -8.88 -5.81
N VAL A 181 14.97 -7.75 -5.21
CA VAL A 181 14.01 -6.84 -5.84
C VAL A 181 14.71 -6.01 -6.91
N VAL A 182 14.49 -6.37 -8.18
CA VAL A 182 15.15 -5.75 -9.35
C VAL A 182 14.62 -4.34 -9.62
N LYS A 183 13.32 -4.13 -9.42
CA LYS A 183 12.68 -2.82 -9.57
C LYS A 183 11.40 -2.70 -8.76
N VAL A 184 11.04 -1.46 -8.46
CA VAL A 184 9.73 -1.06 -7.92
C VAL A 184 9.19 0.03 -8.83
N ASP A 185 8.09 -0.25 -9.52
CA ASP A 185 7.51 0.63 -10.54
C ASP A 185 6.02 0.92 -10.24
N GLY A 186 5.43 1.88 -10.96
CA GLY A 186 4.04 2.32 -10.79
C GLY A 186 3.88 3.48 -9.81
N VAL A 187 2.63 3.73 -9.40
CA VAL A 187 2.26 4.88 -8.56
C VAL A 187 2.05 4.42 -7.13
N SER A 188 2.89 4.91 -6.21
CA SER A 188 2.73 4.63 -4.78
C SER A 188 1.53 5.37 -4.18
N ILE A 189 1.04 4.86 -3.05
CA ILE A 189 0.00 5.56 -2.25
C ILE A 189 0.46 6.99 -1.92
N LYS A 190 1.74 7.16 -1.56
CA LYS A 190 2.33 8.45 -1.25
C LYS A 190 2.30 9.40 -2.44
N GLN A 191 2.73 8.94 -3.61
CA GLN A 191 2.70 9.74 -4.85
C GLN A 191 1.27 10.13 -5.21
N TYR A 192 0.30 9.22 -5.07
CA TYR A 192 -1.11 9.54 -5.30
C TYR A 192 -1.61 10.59 -4.30
N PHE A 193 -1.34 10.42 -3.01
CA PHE A 193 -1.71 11.38 -1.97
C PHE A 193 -1.15 12.78 -2.24
N GLU A 194 0.16 12.88 -2.49
CA GLU A 194 0.84 14.15 -2.81
C GLU A 194 0.29 14.80 -4.10
N SER A 195 -0.15 13.99 -5.08
CA SER A 195 -0.77 14.52 -6.29
C SER A 195 -2.15 15.14 -6.04
N GLN A 196 -2.90 14.63 -5.07
CA GLN A 196 -4.19 15.20 -4.68
C GLN A 196 -4.01 16.44 -3.82
N GLU A 197 -3.01 16.45 -2.93
CA GLU A 197 -2.64 17.62 -2.12
C GLU A 197 -2.29 18.82 -3.03
N LYS A 198 -1.44 18.61 -4.04
CA LYS A 198 -1.07 19.66 -5.01
C LYS A 198 -2.27 20.19 -5.80
N LYS A 199 -3.18 19.32 -6.23
CA LYS A 199 -4.39 19.73 -6.96
C LYS A 199 -5.29 20.62 -6.10
N LEU A 200 -5.41 20.31 -4.81
CA LEU A 200 -6.20 21.13 -3.89
C LEU A 200 -5.58 22.53 -3.74
N ASP A 201 -4.26 22.60 -3.52
CA ASP A 201 -3.53 23.86 -3.41
C ASP A 201 -3.70 24.72 -4.68
N ASP A 202 -3.59 24.11 -5.86
CA ASP A 202 -3.78 24.80 -7.14
C ASP A 202 -5.23 25.32 -7.31
N CYS A 203 -6.24 24.52 -6.94
CA CYS A 203 -7.64 24.94 -6.99
C CYS A 203 -7.97 26.08 -6.00
N GLU A 204 -7.37 26.07 -4.81
CA GLU A 204 -7.51 27.16 -3.83
C GLU A 204 -6.86 28.45 -4.33
N LEU A 205 -5.67 28.35 -4.94
CA LEU A 205 -4.99 29.48 -5.57
C LEU A 205 -5.83 30.07 -6.70
N ASP A 206 -6.35 29.23 -7.60
CA ASP A 206 -7.23 29.67 -8.70
C ASP A 206 -8.49 30.36 -8.16
N SER A 207 -9.11 29.81 -7.11
CA SER A 207 -10.30 30.40 -6.48
C SER A 207 -10.00 31.78 -5.89
N LEU A 208 -8.84 31.95 -5.25
CA LEU A 208 -8.39 33.24 -4.71
C LEU A 208 -8.12 34.26 -5.83
N LEU A 209 -7.46 33.84 -6.91
CA LEU A 209 -7.19 34.69 -8.08
C LEU A 209 -8.48 35.12 -8.77
N LEU A 210 -9.44 34.20 -8.95
CA LEU A 210 -10.76 34.48 -9.52
C LEU A 210 -11.58 35.44 -8.67
N GLY A 211 -11.53 35.33 -7.33
CA GLY A 211 -12.19 36.27 -6.42
C GLY A 211 -11.71 37.72 -6.54
N GLY A 212 -10.50 37.93 -7.08
CA GLY A 212 -9.96 39.26 -7.41
C GLY A 212 -10.44 39.84 -8.75
N LEU A 213 -11.08 39.03 -9.60
CA LEU A 213 -11.60 39.47 -10.89
C LEU A 213 -13.05 39.94 -10.73
N LYS A 214 -13.35 41.17 -11.16
CA LYS A 214 -14.72 41.66 -11.23
C LYS A 214 -15.43 40.98 -12.40
N GLY A 215 -16.56 40.33 -12.11
CA GLY A 215 -17.48 39.83 -13.13
C GLY A 215 -18.00 40.96 -14.01
N ASN A 216 -18.44 40.61 -15.23
CA ASN A 216 -18.95 41.58 -16.17
C ASN A 216 -20.34 42.05 -15.72
N ASP A 217 -20.46 43.32 -15.29
CA ASP A 217 -21.74 43.95 -14.96
C ASP A 217 -22.48 44.36 -16.25
N LEU A 218 -22.88 43.36 -17.05
CA LEU A 218 -23.90 43.58 -18.05
C LEU A 218 -25.26 43.62 -17.34
N SER A 219 -25.51 44.75 -16.67
CA SER A 219 -26.86 45.17 -16.34
C SER A 219 -27.66 45.23 -17.63
N ASN A 220 -28.79 44.52 -17.65
CA ASN A 220 -29.78 44.55 -18.72
C ASN A 220 -30.16 46.01 -19.01
N GLY A 221 -29.56 46.59 -20.06
CA GLY A 221 -30.16 47.67 -20.81
C GLY A 221 -31.43 47.13 -21.44
N GLY A 222 -32.57 47.41 -20.82
CA GLY A 222 -33.84 46.87 -21.26
C GLY A 222 -35.03 47.50 -20.53
N SER A 223 -35.25 48.80 -20.74
CA SER A 223 -36.50 49.39 -21.22
C SER A 223 -36.35 50.91 -21.35
#